data_AF-A0A2V9K5H2-F1
#
_entry.id   AF-A0A2V9K5H2-F1
#
_cell.length_a   1.000
_cell.length_b   1.000
_cell.length_c   1.000
_cell.angle_alpha   90.00
_cell.angle_beta   90.00
_cell.angle_gamma   90.00
#
_symmetry.space_group_name_H-M   'P 1'
#
loop_
_entity.id
_entity.type
_entity.pdbx_description
1 polymer ?
#
loop_
_entity_poly.entity_id
_entity_poly.type
_entity_poly.pdbx_seq_one_letter_code
_entity_poly.pdbx_strand_id
1 'polypeptide(L)' 'ALEIKSAIVGYGRAEKHQVQGMVCYLLGLAEVPSPNDAADALAVAICHSHVAATRAIIERAARASA' A
#
# COMPACT_ATOMS: atom_id res chain seq x y z
N ALA A 1 -10.06 -3.17 4.38
CA ALA A 1 -9.07 -2.64 5.36
C ALA A 1 -7.92 -3.61 5.62
N LEU A 2 -8.17 -4.92 5.85
CA LEU A 2 -7.10 -5.89 6.10
C LEU A 2 -6.08 -5.97 4.97
N GLU A 3 -6.53 -5.94 3.71
CA GLU A 3 -5.64 -5.97 2.54
C GLU A 3 -4.72 -4.74 2.49
N ILE A 4 -5.26 -3.54 2.71
CA ILE A 4 -4.47 -2.30 2.79
C ILE A 4 -3.43 -2.40 3.91
N LYS A 5 -3.84 -2.88 5.10
CA LYS A 5 -2.94 -3.07 6.24
C LYS A 5 -1.85 -4.09 5.93
N SER A 6 -2.18 -5.21 5.30
CA SER A 6 -1.20 -6.20 4.84
C SER A 6 -0.26 -5.65 3.79
N ALA A 7 -0.77 -4.87 2.82
CA ALA A 7 0.03 -4.32 1.73
C ALA A 7 1.03 -3.25 2.18
N ILE A 8 0.77 -2.59 3.32
CA ILE A 8 1.58 -1.49 3.85
C ILE A 8 2.46 -1.93 5.02
N VAL A 9 1.89 -2.68 5.97
CA VAL A 9 2.53 -3.05 7.25
C VAL A 9 2.96 -4.53 7.26
N GLY A 10 2.55 -5.33 6.28
CA GLY A 10 2.90 -6.75 6.18
C GLY A 10 1.92 -7.71 6.88
N TYR A 11 0.95 -7.21 7.65
CA TYR A 11 -0.10 -8.02 8.26
C TYR A 11 -1.44 -7.29 8.39
N GLY A 12 -2.55 -8.03 8.32
CA GLY A 12 -3.88 -7.43 8.17
C GLY A 12 -4.45 -6.76 9.42
N ARG A 13 -3.98 -7.14 10.62
CA ARG A 13 -4.51 -6.64 11.91
C ARG A 13 -3.74 -5.44 12.47
N ALA A 14 -2.98 -4.71 11.65
CA ALA A 14 -2.25 -3.53 12.10
C ALA A 14 -3.19 -2.43 12.61
N GLU A 15 -2.74 -1.63 13.58
CA GLU A 15 -3.46 -0.47 14.10
C GLU A 15 -3.38 0.72 13.13
N LYS A 16 -4.32 1.68 13.23
CA LYS A 16 -4.38 2.83 12.30
C LYS A 16 -3.08 3.64 12.28
N HIS A 17 -2.49 3.91 13.45
CA HIS A 17 -1.25 4.67 13.57
C HIS A 17 -0.05 3.95 12.91
N GLN A 18 -0.05 2.61 12.88
CA GLN A 18 1.01 1.84 12.22
C GLN A 18 0.92 2.02 10.70
N VAL A 19 -0.29 2.03 10.14
CA VAL A 19 -0.49 2.33 8.71
C VAL A 19 -0.03 3.74 8.40
N GLN A 20 -0.42 4.73 9.20
CA GLN A 20 -0.02 6.13 9.01
C GLN A 20 1.50 6.32 9.07
N GLY A 21 2.17 5.73 10.07
CA GLY A 21 3.63 5.77 10.17
C GLY A 21 4.33 5.11 8.98
N MET A 22 3.80 3.98 8.50
CA MET A 22 4.34 3.31 7.32
C MET A 22 4.11 4.11 6.04
N VAL A 23 2.98 4.80 5.88
CA VAL A 23 2.76 5.72 4.75
C VAL A 23 3.83 6.81 4.74
N CYS A 24 4.13 7.42 5.90
CA CYS A 24 5.20 8.41 5.99
C CYS A 24 6.56 7.82 5.64
N TYR A 25 6.88 6.65 6.19
CA TYR A 25 8.14 5.96 5.91
C TYR A 25 8.32 5.63 4.43
N LEU A 26 7.29 5.06 3.79
CA LEU A 26 7.34 4.65 2.38
C LEU A 26 7.44 5.83 1.41
N LEU A 27 6.84 6.97 1.76
CA LEU A 27 6.80 8.17 0.92
C LEU A 27 7.83 9.24 1.34
N GLY A 28 8.64 9.00 2.37
CA GLY A 28 9.61 9.96 2.90
C GLY A 28 8.98 11.23 3.49
N LEU A 29 7.78 11.12 4.07
CA LEU A 29 7.10 12.27 4.68
C LEU A 29 7.60 12.48 6.11
N ALA A 30 7.85 13.74 6.48
CA ALA A 30 8.32 14.11 7.81
C ALA A 30 7.26 13.90 8.90
N GLU A 31 5.97 14.04 8.54
CA GLU A 31 4.84 13.94 9.45
C GLU A 31 3.64 13.26 8.77
N VAL A 32 2.66 12.83 9.57
CA VAL A 32 1.43 12.24 9.06
C VAL A 32 0.66 13.30 8.26
N PRO A 33 0.33 13.04 6.99
CA PRO A 33 -0.31 14.05 6.14
C PRO A 33 -1.70 14.42 6.67
N SER A 34 -1.96 15.72 6.65
CA SER A 34 -3.24 16.34 7.01
C SER A 34 -4.01 16.72 5.74
N PRO A 35 -5.36 16.61 5.72
CA PRO A 35 -6.26 16.17 6.79
C PRO A 35 -6.17 14.66 7.10
N ASN A 36 -6.79 14.22 8.20
CA ASN A 36 -6.67 12.86 8.75
C ASN A 36 -6.92 11.70 7.75
N ASP A 37 -7.67 11.96 6.69
CA ASP A 37 -8.01 11.06 5.59
C ASP A 37 -6.99 11.05 4.45
N ALA A 38 -6.07 12.02 4.39
CA ALA A 38 -4.99 12.05 3.40
C ALA A 38 -4.08 10.82 3.52
N ALA A 39 -3.72 10.42 4.74
CA ALA A 39 -2.94 9.22 4.97
C ALA A 39 -3.69 7.93 4.52
N ASP A 40 -5.02 7.89 4.71
CA ASP A 40 -5.85 6.77 4.30
C ASP A 40 -5.95 6.70 2.75
N ALA A 41 -6.05 7.86 2.07
CA ALA A 41 -6.03 7.94 0.60
C ALA A 41 -4.68 7.49 0.01
N LEU A 42 -3.56 7.92 0.60
CA LEU A 42 -2.23 7.50 0.20
C LEU A 42 -2.02 6.00 0.43
N ALA A 43 -2.52 5.46 1.55
CA ALA A 43 -2.50 4.03 1.83
C ALA A 43 -3.22 3.21 0.73
N VAL A 44 -4.40 3.67 0.28
CA VAL A 44 -5.12 3.04 -0.84
C VAL A 44 -4.29 3.09 -2.12
N ALA A 45 -3.67 4.23 -2.44
CA ALA A 45 -2.86 4.39 -3.65
C ALA A 45 -1.63 3.47 -3.65
N ILE A 46 -0.93 3.35 -2.51
CA ILE A 46 0.20 2.42 -2.35
C ILE A 46 -0.27 0.97 -2.54
N CYS A 47 -1.35 0.58 -1.87
CA CYS A 47 -1.93 -0.75 -1.99
C CYS A 47 -2.29 -1.08 -3.46
N HIS A 48 -2.94 -0.15 -4.15
CA HIS A 48 -3.29 -0.31 -5.56
C HIS A 48 -2.04 -0.47 -6.44
N SER A 49 -1.01 0.35 -6.21
CA SER A 49 0.25 0.30 -6.98
C SER A 49 0.97 -1.04 -6.82
N HIS A 50 1.03 -1.58 -5.60
CA HIS A 50 1.62 -2.91 -5.33
C HIS A 50 0.85 -4.02 -6.06
N VAL A 51 -0.48 -3.98 -6.00
CA VAL A 51 -1.34 -4.97 -6.66
C VAL A 51 -1.20 -4.88 -8.18
N ALA A 52 -1.22 -3.67 -8.74
CA ALA A 52 -1.08 -3.44 -10.17
C ALA A 52 0.28 -3.92 -10.71
N ALA A 53 1.37 -3.62 -10.00
CA ALA A 53 2.71 -4.09 -10.37
C ALA A 53 2.81 -5.62 -10.37
N THR A 54 2.31 -6.27 -9.31
CA THR A 54 2.29 -7.74 -9.21
C THR A 54 1.47 -8.37 -10.33
N ARG A 55 0.28 -7.83 -10.59
CA ARG A 55 -0.60 -8.29 -11.67
C ARG A 55 0.08 -8.18 -13.04
N ALA A 56 0.74 -7.06 -13.32
CA ALA A 56 1.45 -6.88 -14.59
C ALA A 56 2.57 -7.90 -14.79
N ILE A 57 3.29 -8.27 -13.73
CA ILE A 57 4.32 -9.32 -13.77
C ILE A 57 3.68 -10.68 -14.09
N ILE A 58 2.60 -11.05 -13.40
CA ILE A 58 1.88 -12.32 -13.62
C ILE A 58 1.37 -12.40 -15.06
N GLU A 59 0.75 -11.34 -15.57
CA GLU A 59 0.22 -11.31 -16.94
C GLU A 59 1.33 -11.42 -17.99
N ARG A 60 2.50 -10.81 -17.75
CA ARG A 60 3.68 -10.96 -18.63
C ARG A 60 4.21 -12.38 -18.63
N ALA A 61 4.32 -13.02 -17.46
CA ALA A 61 4.76 -14.40 -17.35
C ALA A 61 3.78 -15.36 -18.05
N ALA A 62 2.47 -15.17 -17.85
CA ALA A 62 1.44 -15.98 -18.52
C ALA A 62 1.51 -15.87 -20.05
N ARG A 63 1.76 -14.68 -20.60
CA ARG A 63 1.95 -14.48 -22.05
C ARG A 63 3.23 -15.07 -22.60
N ALA A 64 4.29 -15.19 -21.80
CA ALA A 64 5.56 -15.77 -22.24
C ALA A 64 5.54 -17.31 -22.27
N SER A 65 4.62 -17.92 -21.54
CA SER A 65 4.43 -19.38 -21.47
C SER A 65 3.37 -19.92 -22.43
N ALA A 66 2.73 -19.06 -23.21
CA ALA A 66 1.71 -19.39 -24.22
C ALA A 66 2.30 -19.24 -25.63
#